data_AF-A0A8C2M0C4-F1
#
_entry.id   AF-A0A8C2M0C4-F1
#
_cell.length_a   1.000
_cell.length_b   1.000
_cell.length_c   1.000
_cell.angle_alpha   90.00
_cell.angle_beta   90.00
_cell.angle_gamma   90.00
#
_symmetry.space_group_name_H-M   'P 1'
#
loop_
_entity.id
_entity.type
_entity.pdbx_description
1 polymer ?
#
loop_
_entity_poly.entity_id
_entity_poly.type
_entity_poly.pdbx_seq_one_letter_code
_entity_poly.pdbx_strand_id
1 'polypeptide(L)'
;MELLCSQLQLPQLPDGGLLQLCSCLLSLTPALSLGSACVLARSFFLDRILSLSSSASRLLRAALTSFCVKYTYSVCKAVLVPLLQDPGMGPMQTEVLCSLIKDEALEPDMQVQILGQVLELAWKEETFLVLQALLDRQITEQQRLDLAVALEPNATFLKKSLQAALRRLAH
;
A
#
# COMPACT_ATOMS: atom_id res chain seq x y z
N MET A 1 -17.57 10.77 -6.22
CA MET A 1 -16.33 11.20 -5.56
C MET A 1 -15.22 11.49 -6.55
N GLU A 2 -14.93 10.61 -7.52
CA GLU A 2 -13.85 10.83 -8.50
C GLU A 2 -13.99 12.15 -9.28
N LEU A 3 -15.18 12.43 -9.82
CA LEU A 3 -15.47 13.69 -10.52
C LEU A 3 -15.23 14.94 -9.65
N LEU A 4 -15.55 14.85 -8.35
CA LEU A 4 -15.31 15.94 -7.42
C LEU A 4 -13.81 16.17 -7.20
N CYS A 5 -13.02 15.08 -7.11
CA CYS A 5 -11.57 15.17 -6.95
C CYS A 5 -10.89 15.83 -8.16
N SER A 6 -11.37 15.53 -9.38
CA SER A 6 -10.87 16.19 -10.59
C SER A 6 -11.27 17.66 -10.67
N GLN A 7 -12.51 18.00 -10.30
CA GLN A 7 -12.99 19.38 -10.31
C GLN A 7 -12.24 20.26 -9.31
N LEU A 8 -11.88 19.70 -8.16
CA LEU A 8 -11.08 20.39 -7.14
C LEU A 8 -9.58 20.36 -7.41
N GLN A 9 -9.14 19.74 -8.51
CA GLN A 9 -7.74 19.60 -8.91
C GLN A 9 -6.85 19.03 -7.79
N LEU A 10 -7.37 18.09 -7.00
CA LEU A 10 -6.66 17.52 -5.85
C LEU A 10 -5.28 16.92 -6.19
N PRO A 11 -5.07 16.28 -7.37
CA PRO A 11 -3.74 15.81 -7.77
C PRO A 11 -2.70 16.94 -7.93
N GLN A 12 -3.12 18.18 -8.18
CA GLN A 12 -2.22 19.33 -8.39
C GLN A 12 -1.94 20.14 -7.11
N LEU A 13 -2.54 19.77 -5.97
CA LEU A 13 -2.32 20.48 -4.71
C LEU A 13 -0.82 20.49 -4.33
N PRO A 14 -0.27 21.55 -3.74
CA PRO A 14 1.05 21.49 -3.14
C PRO A 14 1.04 20.57 -1.90
N ASP A 15 2.15 19.92 -1.59
CA ASP A 15 2.22 18.94 -0.48
C ASP A 15 1.78 19.53 0.88
N GLY A 16 2.03 20.82 1.13
CA GLY A 16 1.56 21.51 2.32
C GLY A 16 0.02 21.61 2.40
N GLY A 17 -0.64 21.91 1.27
CA GLY A 17 -2.10 21.93 1.19
C GLY A 17 -2.69 20.51 1.29
N LEU A 18 -2.00 19.52 0.72
CA LEU A 18 -2.39 18.12 0.85
C LEU A 18 -2.37 17.65 2.32
N LEU A 19 -1.31 17.97 3.08
CA LEU A 19 -1.21 17.63 4.50
C LEU A 19 -2.34 18.27 5.33
N GLN A 20 -2.63 19.55 5.08
CA GLN A 20 -3.75 20.25 5.74
C GLN A 20 -5.09 19.59 5.41
N LEU A 21 -5.32 19.25 4.14
CA LEU A 21 -6.55 18.58 3.72
C LEU A 21 -6.68 17.18 4.36
N CYS A 22 -5.60 16.40 4.41
CA CYS A 22 -5.61 15.11 5.11
C CYS A 22 -5.99 15.29 6.58
N SER A 23 -5.44 16.31 7.24
CA SER A 23 -5.75 16.62 8.64
C SER A 23 -7.22 16.99 8.85
N CYS A 24 -7.80 17.77 7.93
CA CYS A 24 -9.23 18.11 7.92
C CYS A 24 -10.12 16.88 7.67
N LEU A 25 -9.72 15.96 6.79
CA LEU A 25 -10.50 14.76 6.49
C LEU A 25 -10.50 13.75 7.65
N LEU A 26 -9.46 13.76 8.50
CA LEU A 26 -9.40 12.93 9.70
C LEU A 26 -10.41 13.37 10.77
N SER A 27 -10.72 14.67 10.85
CA SER A 27 -11.67 15.22 11.83
C SER A 27 -13.14 15.02 11.43
N LEU A 28 -13.42 14.55 10.21
CA LEU A 28 -14.78 14.29 9.75
C LEU A 28 -15.48 13.23 10.59
N THR A 29 -16.72 13.55 10.96
CA THR A 29 -17.66 12.66 11.65
C THR A 29 -19.02 12.74 10.94
N PRO A 30 -19.54 11.64 10.38
CA PRO A 30 -18.96 10.28 10.37
C PRO A 30 -17.68 10.20 9.52
N ALA A 31 -16.91 9.13 9.74
CA ALA A 31 -15.72 8.83 8.93
C ALA A 31 -16.08 8.64 7.45
N LEU A 32 -15.09 8.82 6.57
CA LEU A 32 -15.25 8.47 5.17
C LEU A 32 -15.50 6.96 5.01
N SER A 33 -16.37 6.59 4.08
CA SER A 33 -16.51 5.19 3.68
C SER A 33 -15.24 4.69 3.00
N LEU A 34 -15.02 3.37 3.02
CA LEU A 34 -13.89 2.71 2.36
C LEU A 34 -13.74 3.14 0.89
N GLY A 35 -14.84 3.15 0.13
CA GLY A 35 -14.82 3.55 -1.28
C GLY A 35 -14.40 5.01 -1.49
N SER A 36 -14.94 5.94 -0.69
CA SER A 36 -14.58 7.36 -0.75
C SER A 36 -13.13 7.59 -0.33
N ALA A 37 -12.67 6.92 0.72
CA ALA A 37 -11.28 6.99 1.19
C ALA A 37 -10.30 6.42 0.14
N CYS A 38 -10.64 5.32 -0.55
CA CYS A 38 -9.83 4.79 -1.65
C CYS A 38 -9.73 5.78 -2.82
N VAL A 39 -10.85 6.39 -3.23
CA VAL A 39 -10.84 7.40 -4.30
C VAL A 39 -9.97 8.60 -3.95
N LEU A 40 -10.10 9.11 -2.72
CA LEU A 40 -9.29 10.23 -2.23
C LEU A 40 -7.80 9.84 -2.12
N ALA A 41 -7.49 8.67 -1.56
CA ALA A 41 -6.12 8.17 -1.47
C ALA A 41 -5.47 8.06 -2.85
N ARG A 42 -6.19 7.52 -3.85
CA ARG A 42 -5.71 7.45 -5.22
C ARG A 42 -5.44 8.84 -5.77
N SER A 43 -6.41 9.76 -5.65
CA SER A 43 -6.28 11.13 -6.15
C SER A 43 -5.19 11.94 -5.46
N PHE A 44 -4.90 11.67 -4.19
CA PHE A 44 -3.90 12.39 -3.42
C PHE A 44 -2.49 11.89 -3.68
N PHE A 45 -2.32 10.56 -3.72
CA PHE A 45 -1.00 9.96 -3.55
C PHE A 45 -0.50 9.21 -4.79
N LEU A 46 -1.37 8.64 -5.63
CA LEU A 46 -0.93 7.70 -6.68
C LEU A 46 0.03 8.37 -7.67
N ASP A 47 -0.41 9.43 -8.35
CA ASP A 47 0.39 10.11 -9.37
C ASP A 47 1.66 10.74 -8.77
N ARG A 48 1.56 11.24 -7.53
CA ARG A 48 2.72 11.79 -6.81
C ARG A 48 3.77 10.72 -6.57
N ILE A 49 3.37 9.55 -6.07
CA ILE A 49 4.27 8.44 -5.80
C ILE A 49 4.85 7.94 -7.13
N LEU A 50 4.04 7.76 -8.17
CA LEU A 50 4.52 7.37 -9.51
C LEU A 50 5.57 8.35 -10.06
N SER A 51 5.37 9.65 -9.86
CA SER A 51 6.29 10.68 -10.35
C SER A 51 7.60 10.83 -9.55
N LEU A 52 7.81 10.06 -8.48
CA LEU A 52 9.02 10.15 -7.66
C LEU A 52 10.28 9.75 -8.44
N SER A 53 11.15 10.73 -8.66
CA SER A 53 12.52 10.54 -9.15
C SER A 53 13.57 10.49 -8.02
N SER A 54 13.16 10.86 -6.80
CA SER A 54 13.96 10.82 -5.58
C SER A 54 13.06 10.50 -4.38
N SER A 55 13.64 10.35 -3.19
CA SER A 55 12.88 10.04 -1.97
C SER A 55 11.73 11.02 -1.75
N ALA A 56 10.56 10.51 -1.38
CA ALA A 56 9.37 11.31 -1.12
C ALA A 56 9.66 12.46 -0.14
N SER A 57 9.14 13.65 -0.47
CA SER A 57 9.30 14.86 0.33
C SER A 57 8.81 14.65 1.76
N ARG A 58 9.35 15.41 2.73
CA ARG A 58 8.91 15.32 4.13
C ARG A 58 7.41 15.62 4.28
N LEU A 59 6.89 16.56 3.49
CA LEU A 59 5.48 16.93 3.53
C LEU A 59 4.58 15.85 2.92
N LEU A 60 4.99 15.23 1.81
CA LEU A 60 4.27 14.11 1.21
C LEU A 60 4.22 12.91 2.18
N ARG A 61 5.35 12.58 2.81
CA ARG A 61 5.41 11.53 3.85
C ARG A 61 4.49 11.87 5.01
N ALA A 62 4.54 13.11 5.52
CA ALA A 62 3.67 13.54 6.62
C ALA A 62 2.18 13.46 6.26
N ALA A 63 1.80 13.87 5.04
CA ALA A 63 0.41 13.79 4.57
C ALA A 63 -0.06 12.33 4.48
N LEU A 64 0.79 11.47 3.91
CA LEU A 64 0.51 10.04 3.77
C LEU A 64 0.34 9.38 5.15
N THR A 65 1.29 9.56 6.06
CA THR A 65 1.23 9.02 7.42
C THR A 65 0.01 9.55 8.18
N SER A 66 -0.25 10.86 8.09
CA SER A 66 -1.43 11.47 8.71
C SER A 66 -2.73 10.82 8.22
N PHE A 67 -2.90 10.67 6.91
CA PHE A 67 -4.10 10.07 6.35
C PHE A 67 -4.23 8.57 6.69
N CYS A 68 -3.11 7.85 6.80
CA CYS A 68 -3.11 6.44 7.18
C CYS A 68 -3.67 6.22 8.59
N VAL A 69 -3.49 7.14 9.54
CA VAL A 69 -4.02 7.00 10.93
C VAL A 69 -5.44 6.43 11.01
N LYS A 70 -6.32 6.80 10.08
CA LYS A 70 -7.71 6.29 10.02
C LYS A 70 -8.01 5.45 8.78
N TYR A 71 -7.20 5.56 7.74
CA TYR A 71 -7.51 5.03 6.41
C TYR A 71 -6.39 4.16 5.81
N THR A 72 -5.49 3.58 6.62
CA THR A 72 -4.34 2.77 6.16
C THR A 72 -4.71 1.74 5.11
N TYR A 73 -5.74 0.92 5.35
CA TYR A 73 -6.16 -0.09 4.38
C TYR A 73 -6.69 0.53 3.08
N SER A 74 -7.42 1.65 3.17
CA SER A 74 -7.92 2.35 1.98
C SER A 74 -6.78 2.87 1.13
N VAL A 75 -5.74 3.41 1.77
CA VAL A 75 -4.51 3.90 1.12
C VAL A 75 -3.76 2.74 0.48
N CYS A 76 -3.47 1.68 1.24
CA CYS A 76 -2.77 0.51 0.74
C CYS A 76 -3.51 -0.04 -0.48
N LYS A 77 -4.81 -0.33 -0.38
CA LYS A 77 -5.60 -0.87 -1.48
C LYS A 77 -5.64 0.03 -2.72
N ALA A 78 -5.80 1.34 -2.52
CA ALA A 78 -5.93 2.28 -3.63
C ALA A 78 -4.62 2.53 -4.39
N VAL A 79 -3.48 2.37 -3.72
CA VAL A 79 -2.16 2.74 -4.25
C VAL A 79 -1.35 1.50 -4.66
N LEU A 80 -1.41 0.41 -3.90
CA LEU A 80 -0.53 -0.75 -4.07
C LEU A 80 -0.73 -1.48 -5.40
N VAL A 81 -1.96 -1.83 -5.76
CA VAL A 81 -2.22 -2.55 -7.02
C VAL A 81 -1.83 -1.70 -8.23
N PRO A 82 -2.27 -0.43 -8.35
CA PRO A 82 -1.86 0.40 -9.47
C PRO A 82 -0.35 0.63 -9.56
N LEU A 83 0.35 0.84 -8.43
CA LEU A 83 1.80 1.00 -8.45
C LEU A 83 2.53 -0.26 -8.91
N LEU A 84 2.13 -1.44 -8.41
CA LEU A 84 2.74 -2.71 -8.80
C LEU A 84 2.49 -3.05 -10.27
N GLN A 85 1.38 -2.60 -10.85
CA GLN A 85 1.08 -2.78 -12.27
C GLN A 85 1.81 -1.76 -13.16
N ASP A 86 2.24 -0.62 -12.62
CA ASP A 86 2.88 0.42 -13.41
C ASP A 86 4.30 0.02 -13.84
N PRO A 87 4.67 0.21 -15.13
CA PRO A 87 5.99 -0.15 -15.64
C PRO A 87 7.10 0.80 -15.15
N GLY A 88 6.76 2.01 -14.71
CA GLY A 88 7.68 3.00 -14.14
C GLY A 88 7.94 2.82 -12.65
N MET A 89 7.38 1.78 -12.03
CA MET A 89 7.63 1.47 -10.63
C MET A 89 9.13 1.20 -10.39
N GLY A 90 9.72 1.96 -9.46
CA GLY A 90 11.11 1.82 -9.10
C GLY A 90 11.34 1.75 -7.58
N PRO A 91 12.59 1.94 -7.14
CA PRO A 91 12.99 1.80 -5.74
C PRO A 91 12.30 2.82 -4.83
N MET A 92 12.08 4.05 -5.31
CA MET A 92 11.46 5.13 -4.52
C MET A 92 9.99 4.82 -4.22
N GLN A 93 9.25 4.31 -5.20
CA GLN A 93 7.87 3.87 -5.07
C GLN A 93 7.77 2.66 -4.15
N THR A 94 8.70 1.71 -4.32
CA THR A 94 8.77 0.49 -3.50
C THR A 94 9.07 0.82 -2.05
N GLU A 95 9.97 1.77 -1.77
CA GLU A 95 10.25 2.24 -0.40
C GLU A 95 8.98 2.77 0.28
N VAL A 96 8.20 3.60 -0.42
CA VAL A 96 6.94 4.15 0.10
C VAL A 96 5.94 3.04 0.38
N LEU A 97 5.74 2.09 -0.56
CA LEU A 97 4.83 0.95 -0.34
C LEU A 97 5.26 0.08 0.84
N CYS A 98 6.54 -0.27 0.93
CA CYS A 98 7.06 -1.06 2.04
C CYS A 98 6.88 -0.33 3.38
N SER A 99 7.00 1.01 3.41
CA SER A 99 6.75 1.80 4.63
C SER A 99 5.28 1.77 5.04
N LEU A 100 4.35 1.88 4.08
CA LEU A 100 2.90 1.78 4.32
C LEU A 100 2.51 0.39 4.84
N ILE A 101 3.09 -0.65 4.25
CA ILE A 101 2.82 -2.03 4.65
C ILE A 101 3.27 -2.28 6.07
N LYS A 102 4.39 -1.68 6.51
CA LYS A 102 4.94 -1.85 7.86
C LYS A 102 4.24 -0.98 8.91
N ASP A 103 3.27 -0.16 8.53
CA ASP A 103 2.52 0.70 9.45
C ASP A 103 1.66 -0.13 10.40
N GLU A 104 1.81 0.07 11.71
CA GLU A 104 1.08 -0.69 12.73
C GLU A 104 -0.45 -0.53 12.62
N ALA A 105 -0.93 0.55 12.01
CA ALA A 105 -2.35 0.79 11.78
C ALA A 105 -2.97 -0.13 10.69
N LEU A 106 -2.17 -0.89 9.95
CA LEU A 106 -2.69 -1.92 9.06
C LEU A 106 -2.93 -3.20 9.86
N GLU A 107 -4.19 -3.59 10.05
CA GLU A 107 -4.56 -4.77 10.85
C GLU A 107 -4.20 -6.09 10.12
N PRO A 108 -4.01 -7.21 10.84
CA PRO A 108 -3.65 -8.49 10.25
C PRO A 108 -4.63 -8.98 9.17
N ASP A 109 -5.93 -8.82 9.37
CA ASP A 109 -6.94 -9.24 8.39
C ASP A 109 -6.86 -8.41 7.10
N MET A 110 -6.59 -7.11 7.23
CA MET A 110 -6.37 -6.20 6.10
C MET A 110 -5.10 -6.57 5.34
N GLN A 111 -4.05 -6.98 6.07
CA GLN A 111 -2.79 -7.43 5.50
C GLN A 111 -2.98 -8.68 4.62
N VAL A 112 -3.75 -9.67 5.09
CA VAL A 112 -4.08 -10.88 4.30
C VAL A 112 -4.83 -10.53 3.03
N GLN A 113 -5.78 -9.58 3.10
CA GLN A 113 -6.51 -9.12 1.91
C GLN A 113 -5.62 -8.40 0.90
N ILE A 114 -4.68 -7.58 1.37
CA ILE A 114 -3.70 -6.90 0.49
C ILE A 114 -2.80 -7.94 -0.17
N LEU A 115 -2.31 -8.87 0.62
CA LEU A 115 -1.46 -9.93 0.13
C LEU A 115 -2.17 -10.76 -0.95
N GLY A 116 -3.43 -11.17 -0.75
CA GLY A 116 -4.21 -11.86 -1.77
C GLY A 116 -4.23 -11.09 -3.10
N GLN A 117 -4.42 -9.77 -3.03
CA GLN A 117 -4.37 -8.92 -4.22
C GLN A 117 -2.97 -8.88 -4.87
N VAL A 118 -1.88 -8.86 -4.07
CA VAL A 118 -0.51 -8.88 -4.61
C VAL A 118 -0.20 -10.19 -5.33
N LEU A 119 -0.68 -11.31 -4.78
CA LEU A 119 -0.44 -12.64 -5.35
C LEU A 119 -1.05 -12.81 -6.74
N GLU A 120 -2.15 -12.12 -7.02
CA GLU A 120 -2.82 -12.11 -8.34
C GLU A 120 -2.10 -11.25 -9.40
N LEU A 121 -1.09 -10.46 -9.02
CA LEU A 121 -0.36 -9.59 -9.94
C LEU A 121 0.76 -10.33 -10.68
N ALA A 122 1.31 -9.68 -11.71
CA ALA A 122 2.55 -10.15 -12.34
C ALA A 122 3.74 -10.01 -11.37
N TRP A 123 4.54 -11.07 -11.28
CA TRP A 123 5.67 -11.11 -10.36
C TRP A 123 6.93 -10.51 -10.98
N LYS A 124 7.37 -9.39 -10.41
CA LYS A 124 8.61 -8.69 -10.73
C LYS A 124 9.38 -8.38 -9.45
N GLU A 125 10.56 -7.80 -9.58
CA GLU A 125 11.44 -7.49 -8.46
C GLU A 125 10.73 -6.72 -7.34
N GLU A 126 9.98 -5.69 -7.70
CA GLU A 126 9.27 -4.83 -6.77
C GLU A 126 8.13 -5.58 -6.05
N THR A 127 7.42 -6.47 -6.77
CA THR A 127 6.39 -7.35 -6.19
C THR A 127 7.00 -8.22 -5.10
N PHE A 128 8.19 -8.77 -5.31
CA PHE A 128 8.86 -9.60 -4.30
C PHE A 128 9.23 -8.82 -3.04
N LEU A 129 9.66 -7.57 -3.17
CA LEU A 129 9.99 -6.71 -2.02
C LEU A 129 8.74 -6.37 -1.20
N VAL A 130 7.63 -6.07 -1.89
CA VAL A 130 6.33 -5.82 -1.25
C VAL A 130 5.80 -7.08 -0.56
N LEU A 131 5.87 -8.24 -1.23
CA LEU A 131 5.50 -9.53 -0.63
C LEU A 131 6.34 -9.80 0.61
N GLN A 132 7.66 -9.64 0.53
CA GLN A 132 8.52 -9.85 1.69
C GLN A 132 8.15 -8.91 2.86
N ALA A 133 7.90 -7.63 2.58
CA ALA A 133 7.48 -6.68 3.63
C ALA A 133 6.14 -7.08 4.27
N LEU A 134 5.21 -7.64 3.50
CA LEU A 134 3.96 -8.20 4.04
C LEU A 134 4.26 -9.43 4.90
N LEU A 135 5.06 -10.38 4.43
CA LEU A 135 5.36 -11.62 5.18
C LEU A 135 6.17 -11.40 6.45
N ASP A 136 7.03 -10.37 6.48
CA ASP A 136 7.86 -10.03 7.63
C ASP A 136 7.02 -9.47 8.81
N ARG A 137 5.77 -9.09 8.56
CA ARG A 137 4.85 -8.70 9.64
C ARG A 137 4.34 -9.91 10.40
N GLN A 138 4.08 -9.72 11.69
CA GLN A 138 3.42 -10.73 12.51
C GLN A 138 2.05 -11.05 11.93
N ILE A 139 1.92 -12.27 11.38
CA ILE A 139 0.68 -12.87 10.94
C ILE A 139 0.38 -14.07 11.84
N THR A 140 -0.90 -14.34 12.07
CA THR A 140 -1.33 -15.47 12.88
C THR A 140 -1.01 -16.80 12.19
N GLU A 141 -0.85 -17.89 12.95
CA GLU A 141 -0.58 -19.23 12.41
C GLU A 141 -1.59 -19.65 11.33
N GLN A 142 -2.88 -19.39 11.55
CA GLN A 142 -3.90 -19.70 10.55
C GLN A 142 -3.67 -18.94 9.24
N GLN A 143 -3.37 -17.64 9.34
CA GLN A 143 -3.08 -16.81 8.17
C GLN A 143 -1.80 -17.29 7.47
N ARG A 144 -0.77 -17.78 8.19
CA ARG A 144 0.44 -18.38 7.63
C ARG A 144 0.15 -19.62 6.78
N LEU A 145 -0.72 -20.49 7.27
CA LEU A 145 -1.16 -21.69 6.57
C LEU A 145 -1.90 -21.33 5.27
N ASP A 146 -2.88 -20.43 5.34
CA ASP A 146 -3.65 -19.97 4.17
C ASP A 146 -2.72 -19.34 3.10
N LEU A 147 -1.71 -18.61 3.57
CA LEU A 147 -0.63 -18.02 2.77
C LEU A 147 0.26 -19.04 2.07
N ALA A 148 0.70 -20.06 2.79
CA ALA A 148 1.56 -21.11 2.25
C ALA A 148 0.85 -21.82 1.09
N VAL A 149 -0.43 -22.15 1.27
CA VAL A 149 -1.28 -22.76 0.23
C VAL A 149 -1.44 -21.83 -0.98
N ALA A 150 -1.66 -20.53 -0.77
CA ALA A 150 -1.80 -19.57 -1.87
C ALA A 150 -0.48 -19.33 -2.64
N LEU A 151 0.66 -19.55 -1.98
CA LEU A 151 2.00 -19.36 -2.55
C LEU A 151 2.58 -20.61 -3.22
N GLU A 152 2.10 -21.81 -2.88
CA GLU A 152 2.53 -23.09 -3.47
C GLU A 152 2.55 -23.11 -5.01
N PRO A 153 1.52 -22.61 -5.73
CA PRO A 153 1.50 -22.60 -7.19
C PRO A 153 2.66 -21.81 -7.82
N ASN A 154 3.21 -20.87 -7.06
CA ASN A 154 4.25 -19.96 -7.53
C ASN A 154 5.64 -20.29 -6.96
N ALA A 155 5.78 -21.36 -6.18
CA ALA A 155 6.99 -21.70 -5.42
C ALA A 155 8.25 -21.90 -6.29
N THR A 156 8.08 -22.33 -7.54
CA THR A 156 9.17 -22.53 -8.51
C THR A 156 9.78 -21.22 -9.00
N PHE A 157 9.05 -20.11 -8.93
CA PHE A 157 9.49 -18.78 -9.40
C PHE A 157 9.93 -17.84 -8.28
N LEU A 158 9.79 -18.27 -7.02
CA LEU A 158 10.15 -17.45 -5.86
C LEU A 158 11.67 -17.28 -5.75
N LYS A 159 12.12 -16.02 -5.55
CA LYS A 159 13.49 -15.73 -5.11
C LYS A 159 13.79 -16.50 -3.81
N LYS A 160 15.05 -16.93 -3.61
CA LYS A 160 15.49 -17.69 -2.42
C LYS A 160 15.11 -17.03 -1.09
N SER A 161 15.05 -15.70 -1.04
CA SER A 161 14.63 -14.94 0.13
C SER A 161 13.17 -15.19 0.50
N LEU A 162 12.26 -15.27 -0.48
CA LEU A 162 10.85 -15.59 -0.27
C LEU A 162 10.64 -17.07 0.05
N GLN A 163 11.41 -17.97 -0.55
CA GLN A 163 11.40 -19.38 -0.17
C GLN A 163 11.85 -19.54 1.29
N ALA A 164 12.86 -18.79 1.73
CA ALA A 164 13.28 -18.76 3.12
C ALA A 164 12.22 -18.16 4.05
N ALA A 165 11.55 -17.08 3.62
CA ALA A 165 10.42 -16.51 4.36
C ALA A 165 9.28 -17.53 4.49
N LEU A 166 8.85 -18.16 3.41
CA LEU A 166 7.85 -19.23 3.41
C LEU A 166 8.21 -20.40 4.32
N ARG A 167 9.47 -20.85 4.32
CA ARG A 167 9.92 -21.90 5.24
C ARG A 167 9.80 -21.51 6.71
N ARG A 168 9.95 -20.23 7.05
CA ARG A 168 9.70 -19.72 8.40
C ARG A 168 8.22 -19.65 8.75
N LEU A 169 7.33 -19.67 7.74
CA LEU A 169 5.88 -19.66 7.93
C LEU A 169 5.29 -21.07 8.05
N ALA A 170 6.01 -22.10 7.59
CA ALA A 170 5.60 -23.50 7.63
C ALA A 170 6.09 -24.27 8.89
N HIS A 171 6.80 -23.60 9.80
CA HIS A 171 7.36 -24.14 11.04
C HIS A 171 6.89 -23.32 12.24
#